data_AF-A0A521P4C2-F1
#
_entry.id   AF-A0A521P4C2-F1
#
_cell.length_a   1.000
_cell.length_b   1.000
_cell.length_c   1.000
_cell.angle_alpha   90.00
_cell.angle_beta   90.00
_cell.angle_gamma   90.00
#
_symmetry.space_group_name_H-M   'P 1'
#
loop_
_entity.id
_entity.type
_entity.pdbx_description
1 polymer ?
#
loop_
_entity_poly.entity_id
_entity_poly.type
_entity_poly.pdbx_seq_one_letter_code
_entity_poly.pdbx_strand_id
1 'polypeptide(L)'
;MDALRHVRARWPEVQVPHGEPLWLLYEIDDLADAVTRSVDLFADGTATRNSIEIEERNGQPCPSLIDTSLADGFGGVDLEAISSEDFASAWIKGTDKPVWNVR
;
A
#
# COMPACT_ATOMS: atom_id res chain seq x y z
N MET A 1 15.07 -12.34 -10.96
CA MET A 1 14.85 -10.91 -11.21
C MET A 1 13.75 -10.53 -10.25
N ASP A 2 14.05 -9.71 -9.26
CA ASP A 2 13.02 -9.21 -8.34
C ASP A 2 12.12 -8.28 -9.15
N ALA A 3 10.89 -8.69 -9.38
CA ALA A 3 9.86 -7.92 -10.09
C ALA A 3 9.08 -7.01 -9.14
N LEU A 4 9.70 -6.65 -8.01
CA LEU A 4 9.11 -5.74 -7.05
C LEU A 4 9.31 -4.30 -7.51
N ARG A 5 8.22 -3.55 -7.57
CA ARG A 5 8.27 -2.10 -7.82
C ARG A 5 7.57 -1.34 -6.71
N HIS A 6 8.06 -0.13 -6.46
CA HIS A 6 7.49 0.79 -5.49
C HIS A 6 6.83 1.95 -6.22
N VAL A 7 5.57 2.22 -5.88
CA VAL A 7 4.80 3.32 -6.44
C VAL A 7 4.08 4.08 -5.35
N ARG A 8 3.64 5.29 -5.69
CA ARG A 8 2.66 6.04 -4.91
C ARG A 8 1.53 6.53 -5.80
N ALA A 9 0.36 6.64 -5.22
CA ALA A 9 -0.81 7.30 -5.79
C ALA A 9 -1.25 8.42 -4.86
N ARG A 10 -1.75 9.50 -5.45
CA ARG A 10 -2.41 10.55 -4.68
C ARG A 10 -3.79 10.08 -4.25
N TRP A 11 -4.28 10.54 -3.10
CA TRP A 11 -5.71 10.46 -2.81
C TRP A 11 -6.52 11.04 -3.97
N PRO A 12 -7.60 10.38 -4.42
CA PRO A 12 -8.29 10.73 -5.67
C PRO A 12 -8.93 12.12 -5.63
N GLU A 13 -9.32 12.59 -4.45
CA GLU A 13 -9.96 13.90 -4.28
C GLU A 13 -8.93 15.01 -4.08
N VAL A 14 -9.12 16.13 -4.78
CA VAL A 14 -8.26 17.32 -4.67
C VAL A 14 -8.27 17.88 -3.23
N GLN A 15 -9.43 17.85 -2.58
CA GLN A 15 -9.57 18.17 -1.16
C GLN A 15 -9.62 16.86 -0.38
N VAL A 16 -8.50 16.49 0.22
CA VAL A 16 -8.42 15.27 1.04
C VAL A 16 -9.21 15.51 2.34
N PRO A 17 -10.22 14.67 2.65
CA PRO A 17 -10.97 14.78 3.89
C PRO A 17 -10.06 14.65 5.13
N HIS A 18 -10.47 15.28 6.24
CA HIS A 18 -9.69 15.20 7.47
C HIS A 18 -9.62 13.75 7.97
N GLY A 19 -8.40 13.26 8.20
CA GLY A 19 -8.16 11.89 8.65
C GLY A 19 -7.97 10.88 7.52
N GLU A 20 -8.02 11.32 6.25
CA GLU A 20 -7.67 10.49 5.11
C GLU A 20 -6.19 10.66 4.73
N PRO A 21 -5.56 9.62 4.17
CA PRO A 21 -4.18 9.70 3.74
C PRO A 21 -4.04 10.63 2.54
N LEU A 22 -2.90 11.30 2.52
CA LEU A 22 -2.52 12.20 1.44
C LEU A 22 -1.95 11.42 0.26
N TRP A 23 -1.17 10.38 0.57
CA TRP A 23 -0.54 9.48 -0.39
C TRP A 23 -0.75 8.03 0.03
N LEU A 24 -0.96 7.20 -0.97
CA LEU A 24 -1.04 5.75 -0.85
C LEU A 24 0.20 5.16 -1.54
N LEU A 25 1.08 4.53 -0.79
CA LEU A 25 2.31 3.92 -1.29
C LEU A 25 2.13 2.41 -1.35
N TYR A 26 2.64 1.79 -2.41
CA TYR A 26 2.51 0.36 -2.64
C TYR A 26 3.85 -0.27 -3.03
N GLU A 27 4.13 -1.44 -2.48
CA GLU A 27 5.06 -2.42 -3.03
C GLU A 27 4.24 -3.43 -3.83
N ILE A 28 4.57 -3.59 -5.10
CA ILE A 28 3.84 -4.42 -6.05
C ILE A 28 4.75 -5.52 -6.56
N ASP A 29 4.25 -6.75 -6.54
CA ASP A 29 4.82 -7.89 -7.25
C ASP A 29 4.06 -8.09 -8.56
N ASP A 30 4.64 -7.63 -9.67
CA ASP A 30 4.00 -7.74 -10.98
C ASP A 30 3.93 -9.20 -11.48
N LEU A 31 4.75 -10.11 -10.96
CA LEU A 31 4.68 -11.54 -11.32
C LEU A 31 3.55 -12.26 -10.60
N ALA A 32 3.29 -11.86 -9.36
CA ALA A 32 2.20 -12.40 -8.55
C ALA A 32 0.85 -11.70 -8.78
N ASP A 33 0.82 -10.62 -9.57
CA ASP A 33 -0.35 -9.74 -9.74
C ASP A 33 -0.89 -9.26 -8.38
N ALA A 34 0.02 -8.82 -7.49
CA ALA A 34 -0.29 -8.58 -6.08
C ALA A 34 0.32 -7.29 -5.53
N VAL A 35 -0.40 -6.67 -4.58
CA VAL A 35 0.14 -5.66 -3.68
C VAL A 35 0.63 -6.38 -2.42
N THR A 36 1.94 -6.37 -2.17
CA THR A 36 2.55 -7.09 -1.05
C THR A 36 2.60 -6.24 0.22
N ARG A 37 2.80 -4.93 0.06
CA ARG A 37 2.85 -3.95 1.15
C ARG A 37 2.16 -2.65 0.75
N SER A 38 1.55 -2.00 1.72
CA SER A 38 0.99 -0.67 1.57
C SER A 38 1.39 0.25 2.72
N VAL A 39 1.50 1.54 2.43
CA VAL A 39 1.65 2.61 3.43
C VAL A 39 0.71 3.75 3.08
N ASP A 40 -0.13 4.11 4.03
CA ASP A 40 -0.97 5.30 3.98
C ASP A 40 -0.20 6.43 4.68
N LEU A 41 0.15 7.48 3.94
CA LEU A 41 0.90 8.63 4.46
C LEU A 41 -0.02 9.84 4.60
N PHE A 42 -0.16 10.35 5.83
CA PHE A 42 -1.07 11.45 6.16
C PHE A 42 -0.37 12.81 6.04
N ALA A 43 -1.18 13.88 5.95
CA ALA A 43 -0.67 15.24 5.77
C ALA A 43 0.15 15.75 6.97
N ASP A 44 -0.07 15.20 8.17
CA ASP A 44 0.70 15.49 9.39
C ASP A 44 2.03 14.71 9.47
N GLY A 45 2.32 13.88 8.46
CA GLY A 45 3.52 13.04 8.38
C GLY A 45 3.41 11.73 9.15
N THR A 46 2.28 11.43 9.78
CA THR A 46 2.00 10.10 10.32
C THR A 46 1.80 9.10 9.19
N ALA A 47 1.98 7.81 9.50
CA ALA A 47 1.79 6.74 8.54
C ALA A 47 1.15 5.51 9.18
N THR A 48 0.27 4.85 8.44
CA THR A 48 -0.17 3.48 8.75
C THR A 48 0.31 2.53 7.67
N ARG A 49 0.59 1.28 8.02
CA ARG A 49 1.14 0.30 7.08
C ARG A 49 0.43 -1.02 7.18
N ASN A 50 0.48 -1.76 6.08
CA ASN A 50 -0.02 -3.12 6.02
C ASN A 50 0.86 -3.98 5.10
N SER A 51 0.85 -5.29 5.31
CA SER A 51 1.49 -6.26 4.42
C SER A 51 0.76 -7.59 4.45
N ILE A 52 0.99 -8.40 3.43
CA ILE A 52 0.54 -9.79 3.41
C ILE A 52 0.96 -10.49 4.73
N GLU A 53 2.21 -10.33 5.17
CA GLU A 53 2.68 -10.97 6.40
C GLU A 53 1.99 -10.42 7.66
N ILE A 54 1.50 -9.17 7.66
CA ILE A 54 0.71 -8.60 8.76
C ILE A 54 -0.70 -9.22 8.79
N GLU A 55 -1.35 -9.31 7.64
CA GLU A 55 -2.69 -9.91 7.50
C GLU A 55 -2.69 -11.41 7.82
N GLU A 56 -1.61 -12.12 7.49
CA GLU A 56 -1.50 -13.55 7.70
C GLU A 56 -1.13 -13.96 9.13
N ARG A 57 -0.85 -13.01 10.04
CA ARG A 57 -0.47 -13.31 11.44
C ARG A 57 -1.45 -14.20 12.18
N ASN A 58 -2.72 -14.17 11.79
CA ASN A 58 -3.79 -14.97 12.39
C ASN A 58 -4.06 -16.30 11.66
N GLY A 59 -3.21 -16.68 10.70
CA GLY A 59 -3.27 -17.94 9.96
C GLY A 59 -4.25 -17.95 8.80
N GLN A 60 -4.81 -16.80 8.43
CA GLN A 60 -5.65 -16.65 7.23
C GLN A 60 -4.79 -16.14 6.07
N PRO A 61 -4.79 -16.82 4.91
CA PRO A 61 -3.96 -16.41 3.77
C PRO A 61 -4.40 -15.07 3.19
N CYS A 62 -3.44 -14.27 2.73
CA CYS A 62 -3.68 -12.98 2.08
C CYS A 62 -2.87 -12.94 0.77
N PRO A 63 -3.49 -13.24 -0.39
CA PRO A 63 -2.77 -13.29 -1.65
C PRO A 63 -2.33 -11.91 -2.16
N SER A 64 -3.04 -10.85 -1.76
CA SER A 64 -2.79 -9.46 -2.13
C SER A 64 -3.51 -8.54 -1.14
N LEU A 65 -2.99 -7.33 -0.93
CA LEU A 65 -3.67 -6.30 -0.13
C LEU A 65 -4.84 -5.62 -0.85
N ILE A 66 -5.07 -5.95 -2.13
CA ILE A 66 -6.26 -5.55 -2.88
C ILE A 66 -7.02 -6.82 -3.30
N ASP A 67 -8.34 -6.72 -3.43
CA ASP A 67 -9.24 -7.83 -3.76
C ASP A 67 -9.50 -8.00 -5.27
N THR A 68 -8.64 -7.40 -6.10
CA THR A 68 -8.73 -7.39 -7.57
C THR A 68 -7.35 -7.48 -8.22
N SER A 69 -7.31 -7.62 -9.55
CA SER A 69 -6.06 -7.62 -10.34
C SER A 69 -5.36 -6.25 -10.27
N LEU A 70 -4.05 -6.17 -10.51
CA LEU A 70 -3.35 -4.88 -10.57
C LEU A 70 -3.89 -3.99 -11.69
N ALA A 71 -4.28 -4.59 -12.82
CA ALA A 71 -4.83 -3.86 -13.96
C ALA A 71 -6.17 -3.19 -13.64
N ASP A 72 -7.06 -3.90 -12.93
CA ASP A 72 -8.36 -3.36 -12.53
C ASP A 72 -8.22 -2.39 -11.35
N GLY A 73 -7.43 -2.75 -10.33
CA GLY A 73 -7.25 -1.95 -9.11
C GLY A 73 -6.56 -0.61 -9.35
N PHE A 74 -5.66 -0.53 -10.33
CA PHE A 74 -4.96 0.70 -10.70
C PHE A 74 -5.43 1.30 -12.03
N GLY A 75 -6.51 0.77 -12.62
CA GLY A 75 -7.06 1.27 -13.87
C GLY A 75 -7.47 2.74 -13.77
N GLY A 76 -6.76 3.61 -14.49
CA GLY A 76 -7.03 5.06 -14.49
C GLY A 76 -6.45 5.82 -13.28
N VAL A 77 -5.67 5.16 -12.43
CA VAL A 77 -4.91 5.79 -11.35
C VAL A 77 -3.55 6.24 -11.86
N ASP A 78 -3.17 7.48 -11.55
CA ASP A 78 -1.82 7.97 -11.86
C ASP A 78 -0.83 7.44 -10.81
N LEU A 79 -0.08 6.40 -11.18
CA LEU A 79 0.94 5.79 -10.35
C LEU A 79 2.31 6.43 -10.62
N GLU A 80 2.84 7.10 -9.60
CA GLU A 80 4.19 7.63 -9.63
C GLU A 80 5.19 6.59 -9.11
N ALA A 81 6.21 6.27 -9.89
CA ALA A 81 7.31 5.44 -9.41
C ALA A 81 8.10 6.17 -8.32
N ILE A 82 8.43 5.45 -7.24
CA ILE A 82 9.28 5.95 -6.15
C ILE A 82 10.46 5.03 -5.93
N SER A 83 11.49 5.51 -5.23
CA SER A 83 12.61 4.66 -4.86
C SER A 83 12.21 3.69 -3.74
N SER A 84 12.91 2.56 -3.66
CA SER A 84 12.77 1.63 -2.54
C SER A 84 13.15 2.28 -1.21
N GLU A 85 14.07 3.25 -1.21
CA GLU A 85 14.48 4.02 -0.02
C GLU A 85 13.37 4.93 0.49
N ASP A 86 12.64 5.60 -0.42
CA ASP A 86 11.48 6.43 -0.06
C ASP A 86 10.37 5.59 0.55
N PHE A 87 10.07 4.43 -0.06
CA PHE A 87 9.09 3.50 0.46
C PHE A 87 9.51 2.97 1.85
N ALA A 88 10.76 2.50 1.99
CA ALA A 88 11.29 2.00 3.25
C ALA A 88 11.25 3.06 4.36
N SER A 89 11.55 4.31 4.03
CA SER A 89 11.49 5.44 4.98
C SER A 89 10.08 5.67 5.51
N ALA A 90 9.06 5.51 4.67
CA ALA A 90 7.65 5.59 5.09
C ALA A 90 7.24 4.35 5.89
N TRP A 91 7.64 3.16 5.43
CA TRP A 91 7.36 1.88 6.06
C TRP A 91 7.84 1.80 7.51
N ILE A 92 9.07 2.25 7.79
CA ILE A 92 9.67 2.22 9.14
C ILE A 92 8.86 3.06 10.13
N LYS A 93 8.27 4.18 9.68
CA LYS A 93 7.45 5.08 10.50
C LYS A 93 6.02 4.59 10.68
N GLY A 94 5.57 3.70 9.79
CA GLY A 94 4.20 3.21 9.74
C GLY A 94 3.81 2.39 10.97
N THR A 95 2.62 2.64 11.50
CA THR A 95 1.98 1.76 12.50
C THR A 95 1.15 0.69 11.79
N ASP A 96 1.27 -0.56 12.22
CA ASP A 96 0.52 -1.69 11.64
C ASP A 96 -1.00 -1.42 11.72
N LYS A 97 -1.69 -1.51 10.57
CA LYS A 97 -3.14 -1.37 10.44
C LYS A 97 -3.67 -2.43 9.46
N PRO A 98 -3.79 -3.71 9.90
CA PRO A 98 -4.48 -4.73 9.12
C PRO A 98 -5.93 -4.34 8.86
N VAL A 99 -6.47 -4.81 7.74
CA VAL A 99 -7.81 -4.52 7.23
C VAL A 99 -8.62 -5.80 7.02
N TRP A 100 -8.00 -6.83 6.45
CA TRP A 100 -8.73 -8.00 5.95
C TRP A 100 -8.98 -9.06 7.03
N ASN A 101 -7.95 -9.38 7.82
CA ASN A 101 -7.98 -10.48 8.79
C ASN A 101 -7.90 -9.98 10.25
N VAL A 102 -8.62 -8.90 10.54
CA VAL A 102 -8.74 -8.33 11.90
C VAL A 102 -9.72 -9.12 12.76
N ARG A 103 -9.36 -9.34 14.04
CA ARG A 103 -10.22 -9.99 15.05
C ARG A 103 -10.84 -8.97 15.98
#